data_AF-A0A1J3FSD2-F1
#
_entry.id   AF-A0A1J3FSD2-F1
#
_cell.length_a   1.000
_cell.length_b   1.000
_cell.length_c   1.000
_cell.angle_alpha   90.00
_cell.angle_beta   90.00
_cell.angle_gamma   90.00
#
_symmetry.space_group_name_H-M   'P 1'
#
loop_
_entity.id
_entity.type
_entity.pdbx_description
1 polymer ?
#
loop_
_entity_poly.entity_id
_entity_poly.type
_entity_poly.pdbx_seq_one_letter_code
_entity_poly.pdbx_strand_id
1 'polypeptide(L)'
;LHLEGNNLTGSIPLEFRDVKHLSELRLNDNHLTGPVPFERDTVWRMRRKLRLYNNTGLCVNRNSDLDDVFGSTSVRLCDGETQRPGPVGTVQHLSRGDGVTANAAMDVSS
;
A
#
# COMPACT_ATOMS: atom_id res chain seq x y z
N LEU A 1 -14.30 -9.35 14.48
CA LEU A 1 -13.41 -10.22 13.68
C LEU A 1 -11.97 -9.82 13.96
N HIS A 2 -11.18 -10.74 14.51
CA HIS A 2 -9.81 -10.49 14.95
C HIS A 2 -8.87 -11.38 14.14
N LEU A 3 -8.02 -10.74 13.33
CA LEU A 3 -7.05 -11.37 12.44
C LEU A 3 -5.70 -10.66 12.52
N GLU A 4 -5.46 -9.92 13.61
CA GLU A 4 -4.20 -9.25 13.86
C GLU A 4 -3.03 -10.22 14.02
N GLY A 5 -1.82 -9.79 13.64
CA GLY A 5 -0.59 -10.57 13.81
C GLY A 5 -0.48 -11.78 12.87
N ASN A 6 -1.11 -11.70 11.70
CA ASN A 6 -1.05 -12.75 10.68
C ASN A 6 -0.17 -12.30 9.50
N ASN A 7 -0.01 -13.21 8.54
CA ASN A 7 0.72 -12.93 7.30
C ASN A 7 -0.22 -12.65 6.12
N LEU A 8 -1.37 -12.02 6.37
CA LEU A 8 -2.37 -11.74 5.33
C LEU A 8 -1.81 -10.72 4.33
N THR A 9 -1.99 -10.99 3.04
CA THR A 9 -1.55 -10.17 1.92
C THR A 9 -2.72 -9.80 1.01
N GLY A 10 -2.49 -8.89 0.06
CA GLY A 10 -3.51 -8.41 -0.86
C GLY A 10 -4.39 -7.31 -0.25
N SER A 11 -5.49 -6.99 -0.93
CA SER A 11 -6.39 -5.91 -0.53
C SER A 11 -7.51 -6.36 0.40
N ILE A 12 -8.02 -5.41 1.19
CA ILE A 12 -9.26 -5.62 1.94
C ILE A 12 -10.41 -5.65 0.91
N PRO A 13 -11.23 -6.72 0.86
CA PRO A 13 -12.32 -6.83 -0.10
C PRO A 13 -13.36 -5.71 0.07
N LEU A 14 -13.91 -5.21 -1.05
CA LEU A 14 -14.85 -4.08 -1.04
C LEU A 14 -16.13 -4.42 -0.27
N GLU A 15 -16.51 -5.70 -0.25
CA GLU A 15 -17.69 -6.24 0.43
C GLU A 15 -17.65 -5.99 1.94
N PHE A 16 -16.47 -5.79 2.54
CA PHE A 16 -16.33 -5.42 3.95
C PHE A 16 -16.99 -4.08 4.28
N ARG A 17 -17.19 -3.20 3.28
CA ARG A 17 -17.97 -1.97 3.42
C ARG A 17 -19.42 -2.24 3.83
N ASP A 18 -20.01 -3.32 3.30
CA ASP A 18 -21.44 -3.61 3.43
C ASP A 18 -21.79 -4.45 4.67
N VAL A 19 -20.79 -4.89 5.43
CA VAL A 19 -21.00 -5.75 6.61
C VAL A 19 -21.51 -4.92 7.79
N LYS A 20 -22.83 -4.72 7.86
CA LYS A 20 -23.51 -3.90 8.88
C LYS A 20 -23.46 -4.49 10.30
N HIS A 21 -23.38 -5.82 10.40
CA HIS A 21 -23.39 -6.52 11.70
C HIS A 21 -22.00 -6.58 12.36
N LEU A 22 -20.94 -6.27 11.61
CA LEU A 22 -19.59 -6.28 12.17
C LEU A 22 -19.36 -5.02 13.00
N SER A 23 -19.16 -5.21 14.30
CA SER A 23 -18.94 -4.14 15.28
C SER A 23 -17.45 -3.89 15.58
N GLU A 24 -16.58 -4.84 15.26
CA GLU A 24 -15.14 -4.78 15.52
C GLU A 24 -14.36 -5.54 14.45
N LEU A 25 -13.29 -4.91 13.96
CA LEU A 25 -12.40 -5.45 12.94
C LEU A 25 -10.94 -5.09 13.27
N ARG A 26 -10.14 -6.11 13.55
CA ARG A 26 -8.71 -5.98 13.82
C ARG A 26 -7.93 -6.71 12.74
N LEU A 27 -7.21 -5.95 11.92
CA LEU A 27 -6.35 -6.44 10.84
C LEU A 27 -4.92 -5.88 10.99
N ASN A 28 -4.62 -5.23 12.11
CA ASN A 28 -3.29 -4.69 12.37
C ASN A 28 -2.21 -5.77 12.37
N ASP A 29 -0.96 -5.38 12.12
CA ASP A 29 0.18 -6.31 12.10
C ASP A 29 0.00 -7.41 11.03
N ASN A 30 -0.22 -6.98 9.78
CA ASN A 30 -0.34 -7.83 8.60
C ASN A 30 0.40 -7.17 7.41
N HIS A 31 0.34 -7.78 6.23
CA HIS A 31 0.97 -7.29 5.00
C HIS A 31 -0.07 -6.87 3.95
N LEU A 32 -1.20 -6.31 4.38
CA LEU A 32 -2.28 -5.88 3.49
C LEU A 32 -1.86 -4.65 2.66
N THR A 33 -2.37 -4.58 1.45
CA THR A 33 -2.02 -3.56 0.45
C THR A 33 -3.26 -2.92 -0.19
N GLY A 34 -3.08 -1.75 -0.80
CA GLY A 34 -4.13 -1.09 -1.59
C GLY A 34 -5.05 -0.18 -0.78
N PRO A 35 -6.12 0.34 -1.41
CA PRO A 35 -7.00 1.30 -0.78
C PRO A 35 -7.86 0.66 0.30
N VAL A 36 -8.04 1.36 1.41
CA VAL A 36 -8.98 0.99 2.47
C VAL A 36 -10.42 1.19 1.96
N PRO A 37 -11.26 0.15 1.87
CA PRO A 37 -12.59 0.23 1.25
C PRO A 37 -13.68 0.78 2.20
N PHE A 38 -13.30 1.28 3.39
CA PHE A 38 -14.27 1.73 4.39
C PHE A 38 -14.73 3.15 4.13
N GLU A 39 -16.05 3.33 4.11
CA GLU A 39 -16.66 4.65 4.10
C GLU A 39 -16.80 5.23 5.50
N ARG A 40 -17.06 6.54 5.53
CA ARG A 40 -17.32 7.32 6.75
C ARG A 40 -18.19 6.58 7.74
N ASP A 41 -19.37 6.09 7.33
CA ASP A 41 -20.31 5.46 8.25
C ASP A 41 -19.75 4.19 8.90
N THR A 42 -18.98 3.38 8.17
CA THR A 42 -18.36 2.17 8.71
C THR A 42 -17.25 2.51 9.69
N VAL A 43 -16.40 3.49 9.36
CA VAL A 43 -15.33 3.95 10.25
C VAL A 43 -15.92 4.61 11.50
N TRP A 44 -16.98 5.41 11.36
CA TRP A 44 -17.70 6.03 12.47
C TRP A 44 -18.45 5.04 13.35
N ARG A 45 -18.99 3.96 12.78
CA ARG A 45 -19.62 2.88 13.53
C ARG A 45 -18.59 2.11 14.37
N MET A 46 -17.44 1.79 13.78
CA MET A 46 -16.41 0.97 14.43
C MET A 46 -15.48 1.78 15.35
N ARG A 47 -15.17 3.04 15.01
CA ARG A 47 -14.27 3.94 15.76
C ARG A 47 -12.99 3.23 16.18
N ARG A 48 -12.73 3.14 17.50
CA ARG A 48 -11.56 2.47 18.11
C ARG A 48 -11.53 0.95 17.92
N LYS A 49 -12.62 0.36 17.43
CA LYS A 49 -12.75 -1.07 17.13
C LYS A 49 -12.31 -1.40 15.70
N LEU A 50 -11.95 -0.41 14.89
CA LEU A 50 -11.28 -0.61 13.61
C LEU A 50 -9.77 -0.41 13.79
N ARG A 51 -8.98 -1.47 13.60
CA ARG A 51 -7.51 -1.40 13.71
C ARG A 51 -6.84 -1.92 12.45
N LEU A 52 -6.12 -1.03 11.76
CA LEU A 52 -5.46 -1.30 10.48
C LEU A 52 -3.96 -0.96 10.47
N TYR A 53 -3.42 -0.46 11.59
CA TYR A 53 -2.01 -0.05 11.68
C TYR A 53 -1.03 -1.21 11.42
N ASN A 54 0.22 -0.88 11.12
CA ASN A 54 1.25 -1.87 10.75
C ASN A 54 0.82 -2.75 9.56
N ASN A 55 0.23 -2.11 8.55
CA ASN A 55 0.04 -2.62 7.20
C ASN A 55 0.56 -1.54 6.23
N THR A 56 1.85 -1.60 5.90
CA THR A 56 2.55 -0.53 5.15
C THR A 56 2.00 -0.32 3.73
N GLY A 57 1.34 -1.33 3.18
CA GLY A 57 0.73 -1.28 1.87
C GLY A 57 -0.63 -0.61 1.81
N LEU A 58 -1.32 -0.41 2.93
CA LEU A 58 -2.64 0.22 2.95
C LEU A 58 -2.56 1.72 2.68
N CYS A 59 -3.58 2.25 2.02
CA CYS A 59 -3.70 3.68 1.76
C CYS A 59 -5.15 4.17 1.78
N VAL A 60 -5.38 5.48 1.96
CA VAL A 60 -6.71 6.12 1.94
C VAL A 60 -6.85 7.05 0.74
N ASN A 61 -8.00 7.00 0.04
CA ASN A 61 -8.27 7.88 -1.11
C ASN A 61 -8.65 9.31 -0.67
N ARG A 62 -8.17 10.29 -1.44
CA ARG A 62 -8.16 11.74 -1.13
C ARG A 62 -9.51 12.48 -1.15
N ASN A 63 -10.63 11.75 -1.15
CA ASN A 63 -11.98 12.32 -1.22
C ASN A 63 -12.81 12.11 0.05
N SER A 64 -12.15 11.76 1.15
CA SER A 64 -12.86 11.27 2.31
C SER A 64 -12.85 12.30 3.43
N ASP A 65 -14.03 12.62 3.95
CA ASP A 65 -14.28 13.26 5.26
C ASP A 65 -13.73 12.40 6.44
N LEU A 66 -12.62 11.70 6.21
CA LEU A 66 -11.99 10.69 7.03
C LEU A 66 -10.60 11.13 7.49
N ASP A 67 -10.08 12.27 7.02
CA ASP A 67 -8.79 12.83 7.47
C ASP A 67 -8.77 13.02 9.00
N ASP A 68 -9.89 13.44 9.61
CA ASP A 68 -10.01 13.55 11.08
C ASP A 68 -10.15 12.19 11.79
N VAL A 69 -10.64 11.17 11.08
CA VAL A 69 -10.94 9.85 11.64
C VAL A 69 -9.72 8.92 11.59
N PHE A 70 -8.92 9.03 10.52
CA PHE A 70 -7.69 8.31 10.30
C PHE A 70 -6.43 9.14 10.57
N GLY A 71 -6.53 10.42 10.96
CA GLY A 71 -5.40 11.26 11.36
C GLY A 71 -4.56 10.71 12.53
N SER A 72 -5.01 9.64 13.17
CA SER A 72 -4.27 8.89 14.19
C SER A 72 -3.76 7.51 13.73
N THR A 73 -4.08 7.08 12.51
CA THR A 73 -3.58 5.83 11.90
C THR A 73 -2.50 6.15 10.89
N SER A 74 -1.36 5.45 10.96
CA SER A 74 -0.20 5.59 10.07
C SER A 74 -0.45 5.17 8.60
N VAL A 75 -1.68 5.32 8.10
CA VAL A 75 -2.08 4.91 6.75
C VAL A 75 -1.86 6.10 5.81
N ARG A 76 -1.06 5.88 4.77
CA ARG A 76 -0.69 6.90 3.77
C ARG A 76 -1.86 7.23 2.84
N LEU A 77 -1.80 8.38 2.17
CA LEU A 77 -2.71 8.65 1.05
C LEU A 77 -2.40 7.69 -0.11
N CYS A 78 -3.44 7.28 -0.82
CA CYS A 78 -3.27 6.59 -2.09
C CYS A 78 -2.83 7.65 -3.10
N ASP A 79 -1.52 7.84 -3.22
CA ASP A 79 -0.99 8.53 -4.39
C ASP A 79 -1.32 7.66 -5.59
N GLY A 80 -2.01 8.24 -6.58
CA GLY A 80 -2.30 7.61 -7.86
C GLY A 80 -1.02 7.40 -8.66
N GLU A 81 -0.09 6.62 -8.14
CA GLU A 81 1.02 6.08 -8.90
C GLU A 81 0.60 4.72 -9.43
N THR A 82 0.32 4.70 -10.74
CA THR A 82 0.69 3.59 -11.63
C THR A 82 1.86 2.84 -11.03
N GLN A 83 1.74 1.52 -10.83
CA GLN A 83 2.76 0.66 -10.23
C GLN A 83 4.16 1.25 -10.45
N ARG A 84 4.79 1.78 -9.40
CA ARG A 84 6.23 1.72 -9.31
C ARG A 84 6.50 0.34 -8.72
N PRO A 85 6.89 -0.66 -9.53
CA PRO A 85 7.35 -1.90 -8.97
C PRO A 85 8.55 -1.53 -8.10
N GLY A 86 8.52 -1.87 -6.81
CA GLY A 86 9.75 -1.99 -6.04
C GLY A 86 10.76 -2.84 -6.84
N PRO A 87 12.06 -2.69 -6.60
CA PRO A 87 13.11 -3.17 -7.50
C PRO A 87 12.85 -4.64 -7.83
N VAL A 88 12.35 -4.89 -9.04
CA VAL A 88 12.28 -6.22 -9.61
C VAL A 88 13.74 -6.63 -9.68
N GLY A 89 14.10 -7.66 -8.91
CA GLY A 89 15.43 -8.25 -8.95
C GLY A 89 15.85 -8.41 -10.41
N THR A 90 17.02 -7.88 -10.73
CA THR A 90 17.59 -7.89 -12.08
C THR A 90 17.51 -9.27 -12.69
N VAL A 91 16.67 -9.46 -13.70
CA VAL A 91 16.88 -10.53 -14.67
C VAL A 91 17.92 -9.98 -15.64
N GLN A 92 19.20 -10.27 -15.37
CA GLN A 92 20.26 -10.06 -16.34
C GLN A 92 19.94 -10.92 -17.56
N HIS A 93 19.55 -10.29 -18.66
CA HIS A 93 19.42 -10.95 -19.94
C HIS A 93 20.84 -11.25 -20.46
N LEU A 94 21.28 -12.50 -20.29
CA LEU A 94 22.52 -12.99 -20.88
C LEU A 94 22.32 -13.16 -22.39
N SER A 95 22.59 -12.11 -23.16
CA SER A 95 22.82 -12.22 -24.60
C SER A 95 24.31 -12.15 -24.89
N ARG A 96 24.82 -13.28 -25.35
CA ARG A 96 26.21 -13.53 -25.73
C ARG A 96 26.46 -13.04 -27.17
N GLY A 97 27.50 -12.22 -27.33
CA GLY A 97 28.18 -11.86 -28.60
C GLY A 97 27.42 -10.86 -29.47
N ASP A 98 28.00 -9.87 -30.14
CA ASP A 98 29.39 -9.46 -30.36
C ASP A 98 29.38 -7.98 -30.82
N GLY A 99 30.45 -7.24 -30.54
CA GLY A 99 30.95 -6.22 -31.48
C GLY A 99 30.83 -4.74 -31.08
N VAL A 100 31.97 -4.18 -30.63
CA VAL A 100 32.62 -2.89 -31.05
C VAL A 100 31.72 -1.63 -31.10
N THR A 101 31.95 -0.51 -30.41
CA THR A 101 33.18 0.25 -30.15
C THR A 101 33.02 1.11 -28.88
N ALA A 102 34.12 1.25 -28.15
CA ALA A 102 34.30 2.27 -27.12
C ALA A 102 34.36 3.67 -27.75
N ASN A 103 33.89 4.69 -27.03
CA ASN A 103 34.60 5.97 -26.97
C ASN A 103 34.37 6.65 -25.63
N ALA A 104 35.48 6.87 -24.95
CA ALA A 104 35.61 7.46 -23.64
C ALA A 104 35.46 8.98 -23.70
N ALA A 105 35.05 9.54 -22.56
CA ALA A 105 35.10 10.97 -22.27
C ALA A 105 36.52 11.52 -22.42
N MET A 106 36.63 12.74 -22.95
CA MET A 106 37.81 13.59 -22.75
C MET A 106 37.41 14.87 -22.01
N ASP A 107 37.99 14.94 -20.82
CA ASP A 107 38.26 16.07 -19.94
C ASP A 107 38.72 17.31 -20.73
N VAL A 108 38.21 18.50 -20.39
CA VAL A 108 38.85 19.77 -20.74
C VAL A 108 39.12 20.51 -19.43
N SER A 109 40.38 20.44 -19.01
CA SER A 109 40.95 21.24 -17.93
C SER A 109 42.26 21.84 -18.44
N SER A 110 42.20 23.11 -18.84
CA SER A 110 43.22 24.20 -18.72
C SER A 110 42.95 25.29 -19.74
#